data_AF-A0A9D1SW57-F1
#
_entry.id   AF-A0A9D1SW57-F1
#
_cell.length_a   1.000
_cell.length_b   1.000
_cell.length_c   1.000
_cell.angle_alpha   90.00
_cell.angle_beta   90.00
_cell.angle_gamma   90.00
#
_symmetry.space_group_name_H-M   'P 1'
#
loop_
_entity.id
_entity.type
_entity.pdbx_description
1 polymer ?
#
loop_
_entity_poly.entity_id
_entity_poly.type
_entity_poly.pdbx_seq_one_letter_code
_entity_poly.pdbx_strand_id
1 'polypeptide(L)'
;MEYGIGREYREAFDSIYELARGGYLDGAEAGGERVTISGTGGQRRIIKGSASFVYDESAAKVGKRDKKQRMERDGASWFASVRSGSVAENDAAEWTALIESTAQAYHKLYSLLEFEQNSARSAKEAASDMRRLSNLAAGLFPARKLVVRPSAMAPAHDIYGLTFRAGLSSVGESVPVLCKIYFRSEEERGIRRLVPIGRREAAEIDRNIIQNIGTEGGIANDDRQRASDMIREVIGQLDATLGAGDAAAYVVMAGKEDEDILRDMIENGPYGTVTIVCKSVKVLGISHVRWSDSVYDIREGTDTLLRASIGLSGAVTLRCLSCGEEVVSGNVVTVETESGQREFALDPSRADLGCDETRLTEIAAYVSGSHIIEKHCDIPGRGTAGCTRTVCAAGLAFLQDSAGQWRAVCKDCAAEEVVYDGADGPALTSTLTLAYDTKRLIPAGEAGRCSCCGRQFEELTAKGLCRFCNEAGRAMTEGDKSADPKVCANARAARRRYARFSSMLPLAKRMAAPPGQKYCFESEDMLMFALGRQIYIFPKSSANESGYIAPPRKIGEFAGGNNGARGGDRK
;
A
#
# COMPACT_ATOMS: atom_id res chain seq x y z
N MET A 1 18.97 32.53 56.43
CA MET A 1 19.50 31.40 55.65
C MET A 1 19.96 31.98 54.32
N GLU A 2 21.22 32.39 54.21
CA GLU A 2 21.77 32.92 52.96
C GLU A 2 21.99 31.74 52.01
N TYR A 3 21.15 31.63 50.98
CA TYR A 3 21.43 30.74 49.85
C TYR A 3 22.56 31.37 49.05
N GLY A 4 23.79 30.85 49.24
CA GLY A 4 24.95 31.30 48.47
C GLY A 4 24.80 30.89 47.01
N ILE A 5 24.56 31.88 46.13
CA ILE A 5 24.54 31.73 44.67
C ILE A 5 25.78 30.95 44.23
N GLY A 6 25.58 29.82 43.55
CA GLY A 6 26.65 28.96 43.06
C GLY A 6 26.69 27.55 43.62
N ARG A 7 25.99 27.25 44.74
CA ARG A 7 25.97 25.89 45.33
C ARG A 7 25.03 24.94 44.58
N GLU A 8 23.98 25.48 43.98
CA GLU A 8 23.01 24.81 43.11
C GLU A 8 23.65 24.16 41.87
N TYR A 9 24.85 24.59 41.47
CA TYR A 9 25.56 24.03 40.31
C TYR A 9 26.48 22.85 40.65
N ARG A 10 26.52 22.41 41.92
CA ARG A 10 27.27 21.20 42.32
C ARG A 10 26.76 19.97 41.58
N GLU A 11 25.44 19.82 41.50
CA GLU A 11 24.80 18.72 40.78
C GLU A 11 25.12 18.76 39.29
N ALA A 12 25.13 19.95 38.69
CA ALA A 12 25.51 20.14 37.29
C ALA A 12 26.98 19.78 37.05
N PHE A 13 27.90 20.19 37.94
CA PHE A 13 29.31 19.81 37.87
C PHE A 13 29.51 18.30 38.00
N ASP A 14 28.89 17.69 38.99
CA ASP A 14 28.97 16.25 39.23
C ASP A 14 28.41 15.46 38.05
N SER A 15 27.29 15.91 37.48
CA SER A 15 26.68 15.31 36.30
C SER A 15 27.62 15.36 35.08
N ILE A 16 28.21 16.53 34.79
CA ILE A 16 29.15 16.67 33.66
C ILE A 16 30.40 15.81 33.88
N TYR A 17 30.92 15.78 35.10
CA TYR A 17 32.11 14.99 35.45
C TYR A 17 31.86 13.49 35.27
N GLU A 18 30.73 12.97 35.74
CA GLU A 18 30.38 11.54 35.59
C GLU A 18 30.05 11.18 34.13
N LEU A 19 29.40 12.07 33.37
CA LEU A 19 29.18 11.87 31.93
C LEU A 19 30.50 11.77 31.16
N ALA A 20 31.45 12.67 31.45
CA ALA A 20 32.78 12.63 30.86
C ALA A 20 33.55 11.36 31.29
N ARG A 21 33.45 10.97 32.56
CA ARG A 21 34.12 9.77 33.12
C ARG A 21 33.58 8.48 32.52
N GLY A 22 32.28 8.41 32.29
CA GLY A 22 31.63 7.27 31.65
C GLY A 22 31.87 7.17 30.14
N GLY A 23 32.64 8.09 29.54
CA GLY A 23 32.91 8.12 28.11
C GLY A 23 31.72 8.57 27.25
N TYR A 24 30.66 9.13 27.87
CA TYR A 24 29.49 9.65 27.15
C TYR A 24 29.78 10.95 26.39
N LEU A 25 30.95 11.55 26.61
CA LEU A 25 31.42 12.73 25.87
C LEU A 25 32.60 12.39 24.92
N ASP A 26 33.03 11.11 24.85
CA ASP A 26 34.10 10.69 23.95
C ASP A 26 33.59 10.65 22.50
N GLY A 27 34.05 11.59 21.68
CA GLY A 27 33.66 11.74 20.27
C GLY A 27 32.65 12.86 20.01
N ALA A 28 32.11 13.50 21.04
CA ALA A 28 31.34 14.73 20.90
C ALA A 28 32.24 15.93 21.17
N GLU A 29 32.64 16.63 20.11
CA GLU A 29 33.19 17.97 20.24
C GLU A 29 32.08 18.90 20.75
N ALA A 30 32.10 19.21 22.05
CA ALA A 30 31.15 20.10 22.67
C ALA A 30 31.46 21.53 22.23
N GLY A 31 30.96 21.95 21.07
CA GLY A 31 31.31 23.24 20.44
C GLY A 31 32.71 23.27 19.81
N GLY A 32 33.19 22.14 19.26
CA GLY A 32 34.48 22.07 18.55
C GLY A 32 35.70 21.68 19.42
N GLU A 33 35.50 21.49 20.73
CA GLU A 33 36.59 21.21 21.67
C GLU A 33 36.27 20.00 22.57
N ARG A 34 37.29 19.18 22.87
CA ARG A 34 37.15 17.98 23.69
C ARG A 34 37.07 18.34 25.17
N VAL A 35 36.03 17.84 25.85
CA VAL A 35 35.95 17.88 27.32
C VAL A 35 36.85 16.79 27.88
N THR A 36 37.79 17.15 28.75
CA THR A 36 38.67 16.21 29.45
C THR A 36 38.50 16.36 30.95
N ILE A 37 38.58 15.25 31.66
CA ILE A 37 38.52 15.24 33.12
C ILE A 37 39.81 14.73 33.73
N SER A 38 40.11 15.21 34.93
CA SER A 38 41.19 14.67 35.76
C SER A 38 40.77 14.70 37.23
N GLY A 39 41.10 13.66 37.98
CA GLY A 39 40.87 13.59 39.41
C GLY A 39 42.10 13.07 40.15
N THR A 40 42.59 13.82 41.14
CA THR A 40 43.67 13.38 42.05
C THR A 40 43.45 13.97 43.44
N GLY A 41 43.55 13.15 44.49
CA GLY A 41 43.57 13.62 45.87
C GLY A 41 42.34 14.39 46.36
N GLY A 42 41.11 13.97 45.98
CA GLY A 42 39.86 14.65 46.40
C GLY A 42 39.48 15.87 45.55
N GLN A 43 40.33 16.24 44.59
CA GLN A 43 40.07 17.32 43.63
C GLN A 43 39.56 16.73 42.31
N ARG A 44 38.40 17.20 41.85
CA ARG A 44 37.81 16.86 40.53
C ARG A 44 37.93 18.05 39.59
N ARG A 45 38.31 17.81 38.34
CA ARG A 45 38.52 18.88 37.35
C ARG A 45 37.90 18.53 36.00
N ILE A 46 37.22 19.52 35.41
CA ILE A 46 36.67 19.50 34.05
C ILE A 46 37.42 20.55 33.23
N ILE A 47 37.94 20.18 32.07
CA ILE A 47 38.71 21.04 31.16
C ILE A 47 38.02 21.03 29.80
N LYS A 48 37.77 22.22 29.25
CA LYS A 48 37.25 22.42 27.89
C LYS A 48 38.01 23.57 27.23
N GLY A 49 38.78 23.28 26.19
CA GLY A 49 39.66 24.26 25.54
C GLY A 49 40.64 24.90 26.52
N SER A 50 40.55 26.23 26.67
CA SER A 50 41.34 26.99 27.64
C SER A 50 40.69 27.11 29.03
N ALA A 51 39.40 26.78 29.16
CA ALA A 51 38.65 26.88 30.41
C ALA A 51 38.86 25.63 31.29
N SER A 52 38.91 25.85 32.61
CA SER A 52 39.23 24.81 33.59
C SER A 52 38.45 25.01 34.89
N PHE A 53 37.47 24.14 35.12
CA PHE A 53 36.60 24.13 36.29
C PHE A 53 37.09 23.08 37.29
N VAL A 54 37.30 23.49 38.54
CA VAL A 54 37.85 22.66 39.60
C VAL A 54 36.89 22.59 40.78
N TYR A 55 36.65 21.39 41.28
CA TYR A 55 35.89 21.12 42.49
C TYR A 55 36.81 20.49 43.54
N ASP A 56 36.94 21.15 44.69
CA ASP A 56 37.83 20.74 45.78
C ASP A 56 37.07 20.85 47.13
N GLU A 57 36.77 19.71 47.74
CA GLU A 57 36.03 19.66 49.00
C GLU A 57 36.88 20.06 50.22
N SER A 58 38.20 20.10 50.06
CA SER A 58 39.17 20.25 51.15
C SER A 58 39.81 21.62 51.26
N ALA A 59 39.59 22.52 50.29
CA ALA A 59 40.21 23.84 50.25
C ALA A 59 39.55 24.84 51.23
N ALA A 60 39.99 24.83 52.48
CA ALA A 60 39.86 26.00 53.36
C ALA A 60 40.87 27.08 52.93
N LYS A 61 40.46 27.99 52.03
CA LYS A 61 41.19 29.20 51.61
C LYS A 61 42.66 28.99 51.19
N VAL A 62 42.94 28.95 49.88
CA VAL A 62 44.31 28.99 49.35
C VAL A 62 44.45 30.09 48.30
N GLY A 63 45.57 30.82 48.35
CA GLY A 63 45.76 32.14 47.77
C GLY A 63 45.80 32.27 46.23
N LYS A 64 45.74 33.55 45.82
CA LYS A 64 45.61 34.18 44.49
C LYS A 64 46.53 33.74 43.34
N ARG A 65 47.18 32.58 43.35
CA ARG A 65 48.26 32.28 42.37
C ARG A 65 47.91 31.40 41.17
N ASP A 66 46.69 30.88 41.05
CA ASP A 66 46.25 30.15 39.86
C ASP A 66 44.99 30.80 39.27
N LYS A 67 45.03 31.20 37.98
CA LYS A 67 43.86 31.61 37.17
C LYS A 67 42.93 30.40 36.89
N LYS A 68 42.45 29.71 37.92
CA LYS A 68 41.59 28.53 37.80
C LYS A 68 40.26 28.80 38.46
N GLN A 69 39.18 28.57 37.73
CA GLN A 69 37.81 28.66 38.20
C GLN A 69 37.53 27.49 39.17
N ARG A 70 37.21 27.80 40.42
CA ARG A 70 37.04 26.84 41.54
C ARG A 70 35.65 26.90 42.17
N MET A 71 35.11 25.76 42.58
CA MET A 71 33.93 25.65 43.43
C MET A 71 34.39 25.52 44.89
N GLU A 72 34.09 26.51 45.72
CA GLU A 72 34.45 26.56 47.15
C GLU A 72 33.21 26.44 48.05
N ARG A 73 33.42 26.39 49.37
CA ARG A 73 32.34 26.35 50.37
C ARG A 73 31.32 27.50 50.21
N ASP A 74 31.76 28.64 49.70
CA ASP A 74 30.92 29.85 49.52
C ASP A 74 30.25 29.92 48.13
N GLY A 75 30.37 28.89 47.30
CA GLY A 75 29.81 28.79 45.95
C GLY A 75 30.86 28.93 44.84
N ALA A 76 30.45 28.79 43.57
CA ALA A 76 31.37 28.80 42.43
C ALA A 76 32.03 30.16 42.24
N SER A 77 33.36 30.20 42.13
CA SER A 77 34.14 31.44 41.96
C SER A 77 33.87 32.16 40.64
N TRP A 78 33.42 31.46 39.60
CA TRP A 78 33.04 32.05 38.30
C TRP A 78 31.71 32.83 38.33
N PHE A 79 30.98 32.82 39.46
CA PHE A 79 29.83 33.71 39.73
C PHE A 79 30.15 34.79 40.77
N ALA A 80 31.43 34.98 41.12
CA ALA A 80 31.84 35.93 42.17
C ALA A 80 31.48 37.39 41.82
N SER A 81 31.50 37.76 40.55
CA SER A 81 31.08 39.08 40.05
C SER A 81 29.59 39.36 40.36
N VAL A 82 28.72 38.36 40.17
CA VAL A 82 27.28 38.43 40.48
C VAL A 82 27.03 38.56 41.99
N ARG A 83 27.83 37.90 42.83
CA ARG A 83 27.71 37.97 44.30
C ARG A 83 28.23 39.27 44.91
N SER A 84 29.28 39.85 44.33
CA SER A 84 30.02 40.97 44.94
C SER A 84 29.85 42.31 44.24
N GLY A 85 29.14 42.36 43.11
CA GLY A 85 28.99 43.56 42.29
C GLY A 85 30.33 44.09 41.74
N SER A 86 31.39 43.29 41.79
CA SER A 86 32.75 43.69 41.41
C SER A 86 33.10 43.27 39.99
N VAL A 87 34.02 44.01 39.35
CA VAL A 87 34.52 43.83 37.98
C VAL A 87 35.45 42.60 37.85
N ALA A 88 35.14 41.51 38.54
CA ALA A 88 35.82 40.24 38.30
C ALA A 88 35.39 39.70 36.92
N GLU A 89 36.32 39.06 36.19
CA GLU A 89 36.05 38.36 34.93
C GLU A 89 34.85 37.42 35.13
N ASN A 90 33.76 37.65 34.39
CA ASN A 90 32.51 36.92 34.52
C ASN A 90 32.54 35.68 33.63
N ASP A 91 33.16 34.62 34.15
CA ASP A 91 33.28 33.35 33.43
C ASP A 91 31.99 32.50 33.46
N ALA A 92 30.88 33.06 33.98
CA ALA A 92 29.55 32.43 33.94
C ALA A 92 29.10 32.11 32.50
N ALA A 93 29.54 32.88 31.51
CA ALA A 93 29.26 32.60 30.11
C ALA A 93 29.95 31.30 29.64
N GLU A 94 31.19 31.05 30.07
CA GLU A 94 31.93 29.82 29.73
C GLU A 94 31.33 28.59 30.40
N TRP A 95 30.88 28.73 31.65
CA TRP A 95 30.17 27.66 32.37
C TRP A 95 28.83 27.32 31.71
N THR A 96 28.04 28.35 31.35
CA THR A 96 26.78 28.15 30.62
C THR A 96 27.03 27.49 29.27
N ALA A 97 28.03 27.96 28.51
CA ALA A 97 28.42 27.35 27.24
C ALA A 97 28.91 25.90 27.41
N LEU A 98 29.61 25.56 28.50
CA LEU A 98 29.97 24.18 28.83
C LEU A 98 28.72 23.33 29.07
N ILE A 99 27.79 23.78 29.92
CA ILE A 99 26.53 23.07 30.18
C ILE A 99 25.75 22.85 28.88
N GLU A 100 25.56 23.90 28.09
CA GLU A 100 24.80 23.84 26.84
C GLU A 100 25.45 22.91 25.82
N SER A 101 26.76 23.01 25.65
CA SER A 101 27.49 22.15 24.73
C SER A 101 27.54 20.69 25.20
N THR A 102 27.59 20.43 26.51
CA THR A 102 27.56 19.07 27.08
C THR A 102 26.16 18.48 26.93
N ALA A 103 25.12 19.26 27.20
CA ALA A 103 23.75 18.85 26.95
C ALA A 103 23.53 18.56 25.45
N GLN A 104 24.00 19.43 24.55
CA GLN A 104 23.90 19.22 23.11
C GLN A 104 24.65 17.97 22.65
N ALA A 105 25.87 17.75 23.15
CA ALA A 105 26.68 16.56 22.88
C ALA A 105 25.97 15.28 23.36
N TYR A 106 25.48 15.28 24.59
CA TYR A 106 24.73 14.18 25.18
C TYR A 106 23.46 13.91 24.37
N HIS A 107 22.68 14.95 24.06
CA HIS A 107 21.45 14.82 23.29
C HIS A 107 21.68 14.37 21.84
N LYS A 108 22.83 14.69 21.23
CA LYS A 108 23.16 14.24 19.88
C LYS A 108 23.46 12.74 19.79
N LEU A 109 23.89 12.12 20.89
CA LEU A 109 24.37 10.73 20.93
C LEU A 109 23.47 9.80 21.74
N TYR A 110 22.74 10.31 22.73
CA TYR A 110 22.03 9.53 23.73
C TYR A 110 20.58 10.00 23.94
N SER A 111 20.04 10.89 23.08
CA SER A 111 18.62 11.27 23.19
C SER A 111 17.67 10.17 22.79
N LEU A 112 18.12 9.16 22.02
CA LEU A 112 17.27 8.12 21.47
C LEU A 112 16.92 7.09 22.55
N LEU A 113 15.66 7.10 23.00
CA LEU A 113 15.10 6.04 23.83
C LEU A 113 14.33 5.08 22.94
N GLU A 114 14.82 3.84 22.80
CA GLU A 114 14.14 2.81 22.02
C GLU A 114 13.16 2.04 22.91
N PHE A 115 11.97 1.84 22.35
CA PHE A 115 10.87 1.16 23.01
C PHE A 115 10.30 0.13 22.05
N GLU A 116 10.29 -1.14 22.43
CA GLU A 116 9.62 -2.20 21.68
C GLU A 116 8.35 -2.63 22.43
N GLN A 117 7.23 -2.70 21.72
CA GLN A 117 6.01 -3.26 22.29
C GLN A 117 6.23 -4.73 22.58
N ASN A 118 5.96 -5.16 23.82
CA ASN A 118 5.94 -6.57 24.17
C ASN A 118 4.99 -7.34 23.23
N SER A 119 5.56 -8.21 22.40
CA SER A 119 4.87 -8.90 21.31
C SER A 119 3.78 -9.88 21.77
N ALA A 120 3.74 -10.21 23.06
CA ALA A 120 2.71 -11.05 23.65
C ALA A 120 1.52 -10.22 24.15
N ARG A 121 0.59 -9.86 23.24
CA ARG A 121 -0.73 -9.37 23.67
C ARG A 121 -1.43 -10.44 24.49
N SER A 122 -2.11 -10.03 25.56
CA SER A 122 -2.90 -10.95 26.37
C SER A 122 -4.07 -11.51 25.56
N ALA A 123 -4.47 -12.77 25.82
CA ALA A 123 -5.65 -13.37 25.19
C ALA A 123 -6.93 -12.53 25.41
N LYS A 124 -6.96 -11.75 26.49
CA LYS A 124 -8.07 -10.84 26.84
C LYS A 124 -8.16 -9.64 25.90
N GLU A 125 -7.03 -9.04 25.53
CA GLU A 125 -6.97 -7.93 24.56
C GLU A 125 -7.37 -8.40 23.17
N ALA A 126 -6.82 -9.53 22.71
CA ALA A 126 -7.20 -10.10 21.42
C ALA A 126 -8.70 -10.44 21.34
N ALA A 127 -9.30 -10.93 22.44
CA ALA A 127 -10.73 -11.20 22.50
C ALA A 127 -11.58 -9.90 22.48
N SER A 128 -11.09 -8.83 23.12
CA SER A 128 -11.73 -7.51 23.06
C SER A 128 -11.69 -6.94 21.63
N ASP A 129 -10.55 -7.03 20.97
CA ASP A 129 -10.34 -6.57 19.60
C ASP A 129 -11.23 -7.33 18.60
N MET A 130 -11.26 -8.66 18.68
CA MET A 130 -12.16 -9.46 17.85
C MET A 130 -13.63 -9.09 18.06
N ARG A 131 -14.04 -8.74 19.29
CA ARG A 131 -15.40 -8.29 19.58
C ARG A 131 -15.69 -6.95 18.91
N ARG A 132 -14.78 -5.97 19.03
CA ARG A 132 -14.90 -4.65 18.39
C ARG A 132 -15.04 -4.77 16.88
N LEU A 133 -14.19 -5.59 16.27
CA LEU A 133 -14.21 -5.86 14.84
C LEU A 133 -15.47 -6.63 14.41
N SER A 134 -15.99 -7.50 15.27
CA SER A 134 -17.26 -8.21 15.00
C SER A 134 -18.44 -7.24 15.02
N ASN A 135 -18.49 -6.29 15.96
CA ASN A 135 -19.50 -5.23 15.95
C ASN A 135 -19.42 -4.40 14.67
N LEU A 136 -18.20 -3.99 14.29
CA LEU A 136 -17.96 -3.21 13.08
C LEU A 136 -18.40 -3.97 11.82
N ALA A 137 -18.02 -5.24 11.69
CA ALA A 137 -18.43 -6.09 10.58
C ALA A 137 -19.95 -6.29 10.52
N ALA A 138 -20.60 -6.51 11.66
CA ALA A 138 -22.05 -6.67 11.74
C ALA A 138 -22.82 -5.38 11.42
N GLY A 139 -22.32 -4.22 11.86
CA GLY A 139 -22.93 -2.92 11.59
C GLY A 139 -22.78 -2.50 10.13
N LEU A 140 -21.61 -2.73 9.51
CA LEU A 140 -21.36 -2.36 8.11
C LEU A 140 -21.94 -3.36 7.11
N PHE A 141 -22.03 -4.65 7.48
CA PHE A 141 -22.48 -5.74 6.60
C PHE A 141 -23.54 -6.63 7.27
N PRO A 142 -24.71 -6.09 7.66
CA PRO A 142 -25.69 -6.80 8.50
C PRO A 142 -26.28 -8.06 7.86
N ALA A 143 -26.30 -8.14 6.53
CA ALA A 143 -26.81 -9.31 5.80
C ALA A 143 -25.79 -10.46 5.71
N ARG A 144 -24.57 -10.30 6.24
CA ARG A 144 -23.43 -11.20 5.99
C ARG A 144 -22.99 -11.95 7.24
N LYS A 145 -22.42 -13.14 7.02
CA LYS A 145 -21.88 -13.98 8.11
C LYS A 145 -20.36 -13.88 8.16
N LEU A 146 -19.88 -12.69 8.52
CA LEU A 146 -18.46 -12.39 8.61
C LEU A 146 -17.85 -12.91 9.92
N VAL A 147 -16.67 -13.50 9.83
CA VAL A 147 -15.90 -14.05 10.95
C VAL A 147 -14.54 -13.37 11.03
N VAL A 148 -14.20 -12.85 12.20
CA VAL A 148 -12.90 -12.20 12.47
C VAL A 148 -11.90 -13.23 13.00
N ARG A 149 -10.68 -13.24 12.44
CA ARG A 149 -9.57 -14.09 12.90
C ARG A 149 -8.28 -13.28 13.03
N PRO A 150 -7.43 -13.53 14.04
CA PRO A 150 -6.10 -12.94 14.09
C PRO A 150 -5.31 -13.28 12.83
N SER A 151 -4.61 -12.30 12.28
CA SER A 151 -3.70 -12.49 11.16
C SER A 151 -2.28 -12.69 11.68
N ALA A 152 -1.47 -13.45 10.95
CA ALA A 152 -0.08 -13.75 11.35
C ALA A 152 0.89 -12.60 11.05
N MET A 153 0.48 -11.60 10.25
CA MET A 153 1.34 -10.48 9.85
C MET A 153 0.83 -9.18 10.46
N ALA A 154 1.54 -8.68 11.47
CA ALA A 154 1.41 -7.32 11.98
C ALA A 154 2.50 -6.45 11.35
N PRO A 155 2.17 -5.43 10.53
CA PRO A 155 3.16 -4.43 10.18
C PRO A 155 3.61 -3.72 11.46
N ALA A 156 4.92 -3.61 11.64
CA ALA A 156 5.50 -2.79 12.68
C ALA A 156 5.72 -1.38 12.10
N HIS A 157 5.24 -0.38 12.82
CA HIS A 157 5.46 1.04 12.53
C HIS A 157 6.58 1.56 13.41
N ASP A 158 7.50 2.30 12.80
CA ASP A 158 8.49 3.06 13.55
C ASP A 158 7.96 4.46 13.83
N ILE A 159 7.77 4.79 15.10
CA ILE A 159 7.27 6.09 15.55
C ILE A 159 8.38 6.82 16.30
N TYR A 160 8.61 8.07 15.95
CA TYR A 160 9.62 8.93 16.55
C TYR A 160 8.96 10.08 17.31
N GLY A 161 9.09 10.12 18.63
CA GLY A 161 8.63 11.23 19.46
C GLY A 161 9.76 12.22 19.70
N LEU A 162 9.51 13.52 19.61
CA LEU A 162 10.41 14.53 20.19
C LEU A 162 9.72 15.22 21.34
N THR A 163 10.45 15.38 22.44
CA THR A 163 10.11 16.31 23.51
C THR A 163 10.98 17.55 23.35
N PHE A 164 10.38 18.73 23.39
CA PHE A 164 11.09 19.99 23.24
C PHE A 164 10.47 21.09 24.11
N ARG A 165 11.30 22.04 24.53
CA ARG A 165 10.87 23.26 25.20
C ARG A 165 10.61 24.34 24.16
N ALA A 166 9.38 24.83 24.09
CA ALA A 166 8.99 25.96 23.26
C ALA A 166 8.96 27.24 24.11
N GLY A 167 9.51 28.31 23.57
CA GLY A 167 9.34 29.66 24.12
C GLY A 167 8.16 30.33 23.44
N LEU A 168 7.00 30.38 24.10
CA LEU A 168 5.78 30.97 23.57
C LEU A 168 5.61 32.41 24.03
N SER A 169 5.03 33.25 23.17
CA SER A 169 4.76 34.66 23.50
C SER A 169 3.54 35.15 22.74
N SER A 170 2.61 35.79 23.44
CA SER A 170 1.47 36.52 22.84
C SER A 170 1.79 38.01 22.73
N VAL A 171 2.35 38.60 23.80
CA VAL A 171 2.94 39.96 23.86
C VAL A 171 4.03 39.96 24.93
N GLY A 172 5.25 40.45 24.63
CA GLY A 172 6.32 40.61 25.64
C GLY A 172 7.27 39.40 25.81
N GLU A 173 7.61 39.07 27.05
CA GLU A 173 8.59 38.03 27.39
C GLU A 173 8.10 36.63 27.00
N SER A 174 9.03 35.72 26.74
CA SER A 174 8.71 34.36 26.32
C SER A 174 8.46 33.47 27.52
N VAL A 175 7.29 32.84 27.57
CA VAL A 175 6.96 31.82 28.58
C VAL A 175 7.41 30.45 28.06
N PRO A 176 8.23 29.70 28.81
CA PRO A 176 8.64 28.36 28.42
C PRO A 176 7.52 27.34 28.69
N VAL A 177 7.22 26.50 27.70
CA VAL A 177 6.34 25.35 27.85
C VAL A 177 7.01 24.10 27.28
N LEU A 178 6.67 22.94 27.83
CA LEU A 178 7.08 21.65 27.31
C LEU A 178 6.08 21.13 26.29
N CYS A 179 6.59 20.75 25.13
CA CYS A 179 5.81 20.27 24.00
C CYS A 179 6.36 18.92 23.53
N LYS A 180 5.50 18.17 22.85
CA LYS A 180 5.89 16.97 22.11
C LYS A 180 5.31 16.98 20.70
N ILE A 181 6.00 16.32 19.80
CA ILE A 181 5.53 16.00 18.45
C ILE A 181 5.93 14.57 18.12
N TYR A 182 5.13 13.89 17.31
CA TYR A 182 5.39 12.53 16.87
C TYR A 182 5.46 12.44 15.36
N PHE A 183 6.32 11.56 14.85
CA PHE A 183 6.48 11.25 13.44
C PHE A 183 6.35 9.77 13.21
N ARG A 184 5.61 9.37 12.17
CA ARG A 184 5.58 7.99 11.69
C ARG A 184 6.55 7.83 10.53
N SER A 185 7.33 6.77 10.55
CA SER A 185 8.13 6.36 9.39
C SER A 185 7.24 5.65 8.39
N GLU A 186 7.15 6.20 7.19
CA GLU A 186 6.48 5.59 6.05
C GLU A 186 7.52 5.30 4.97
N GLU A 187 7.41 4.13 4.33
CA GLU A 187 8.26 3.76 3.21
C GLU A 187 7.42 3.77 1.93
N GLU A 188 7.67 4.75 1.08
CA GLU A 188 7.00 4.86 -0.22
C GLU A 188 8.04 4.67 -1.32
N ARG A 189 7.88 3.60 -2.12
CA ARG A 189 8.78 3.27 -3.26
C ARG A 189 10.26 3.14 -2.86
N GLY A 190 10.55 2.63 -1.66
CA GLY A 190 11.91 2.44 -1.16
C GLY A 190 12.56 3.71 -0.58
N ILE A 191 11.81 4.82 -0.49
CA ILE A 191 12.25 6.03 0.17
C ILE A 191 11.52 6.13 1.50
N ARG A 192 12.31 6.15 2.57
CA ARG A 192 11.82 6.39 3.93
C ARG A 192 11.50 7.88 4.08
N ARG A 193 10.32 8.18 4.63
CA ARG A 193 9.88 9.53 4.96
C ARG A 193 9.26 9.56 6.36
N LEU A 194 9.53 10.63 7.10
CA LEU A 194 8.87 10.92 8.36
C LEU A 194 7.65 11.81 8.12
N VAL A 195 6.48 11.35 8.56
CA VAL A 195 5.20 12.06 8.44
C VAL A 195 4.72 12.50 9.83
N PRO A 196 4.39 13.79 10.05
CA PRO A 196 3.92 14.25 11.36
C PRO A 196 2.57 13.62 11.72
N ILE A 197 2.45 13.17 12.96
CA ILE A 197 1.23 12.60 13.52
C ILE A 197 0.37 13.73 14.09
N GLY A 198 -0.93 13.71 13.78
CA GLY A 198 -1.88 14.72 14.25
C GLY A 198 -2.06 14.73 15.77
N ARG A 199 -2.39 15.90 16.33
CA ARG A 199 -2.51 16.15 17.78
C ARG A 199 -3.34 15.12 18.55
N ARG A 200 -4.44 14.64 17.97
CA ARG A 200 -5.34 13.65 18.62
C ARG A 200 -4.64 12.30 18.82
N GLU A 201 -4.04 11.78 17.76
CA GLU A 201 -3.31 10.52 17.79
C GLU A 201 -2.05 10.63 18.67
N ALA A 202 -1.33 11.75 18.59
CA ALA A 202 -0.19 12.06 19.46
C ALA A 202 -0.54 12.02 20.96
N ALA A 203 -1.69 12.56 21.36
CA ALA A 203 -2.15 12.52 22.76
C ALA A 203 -2.49 11.09 23.23
N GLU A 204 -2.92 10.22 22.33
CA GLU A 204 -3.19 8.81 22.62
C GLU A 204 -1.90 7.99 22.77
N ILE A 205 -0.92 8.26 21.91
CA ILE A 205 0.44 7.71 22.03
C ILE A 205 1.01 8.04 23.40
N ASP A 206 0.92 9.29 23.84
CA ASP A 206 1.39 9.75 25.16
C ASP A 206 0.74 8.97 26.33
N ARG A 207 -0.57 8.73 26.26
CA ARG A 207 -1.29 7.95 27.29
C ARG A 207 -0.86 6.49 27.34
N ASN A 208 -0.60 5.89 26.17
CA ASN A 208 -0.39 4.45 26.04
C ASN A 208 1.08 4.02 26.16
N ILE A 209 2.04 4.88 25.77
CA ILE A 209 3.47 4.65 25.94
C ILE A 209 3.82 4.45 27.42
N ILE A 210 3.24 5.28 28.30
CA ILE A 210 3.47 5.23 29.75
C ILE A 210 2.95 3.93 30.38
N GLN A 211 1.94 3.29 29.77
CA GLN A 211 1.24 2.15 30.36
C GLN A 211 1.73 0.79 29.86
N ASN A 212 2.26 0.71 28.62
CA ASN A 212 2.39 -0.56 27.90
C ASN A 212 3.82 -0.96 27.51
N ILE A 213 4.82 -0.14 27.84
CA ILE A 213 6.19 -0.43 27.43
C ILE A 213 7.02 -0.89 28.64
N GLY A 214 7.56 -2.10 28.55
CA GLY A 214 8.63 -2.55 29.44
C GLY A 214 9.92 -1.81 29.12
N THR A 215 10.59 -1.26 30.13
CA THR A 215 11.93 -0.71 29.98
C THR A 215 12.92 -1.85 29.76
N GLU A 216 13.40 -2.07 28.54
CA GLU A 216 14.58 -2.88 28.29
C GLU A 216 15.56 -2.19 27.33
N GLY A 217 16.85 -2.26 27.69
CA GLY A 217 17.99 -2.21 26.78
C GLY A 217 18.46 -0.83 26.30
N GLY A 218 19.47 -0.25 26.96
CA GLY A 218 20.24 0.84 26.38
C GLY A 218 20.95 0.41 25.08
N ILE A 219 21.08 1.35 24.14
CA ILE A 219 21.67 1.17 22.81
C ILE A 219 23.04 0.46 22.90
N ALA A 220 23.20 -0.67 22.21
CA ALA A 220 24.49 -1.34 22.04
C ALA A 220 25.45 -0.45 21.23
N ASN A 221 26.74 -0.48 21.56
CA ASN A 221 27.73 0.47 21.03
C ASN A 221 27.87 0.50 19.49
N ASP A 222 27.42 -0.53 18.77
CA ASP A 222 27.52 -0.63 17.30
C ASP A 222 26.44 0.17 16.54
N ASP A 223 25.38 0.67 17.19
CA ASP A 223 24.28 1.41 16.54
C ASP A 223 24.39 2.95 16.64
N ARG A 224 25.47 3.49 17.20
CA ARG A 224 25.63 4.95 17.45
C ARG A 224 25.58 5.82 16.19
N GLN A 225 26.14 5.36 15.08
CA GLN A 225 26.13 6.12 13.82
C GLN A 225 24.72 6.17 13.22
N ARG A 226 23.99 5.05 13.25
CA ARG A 226 22.59 4.98 12.79
C ARG A 226 21.68 5.84 13.66
N ALA A 227 21.87 5.82 14.98
CA ALA A 227 21.16 6.70 15.90
C ALA A 227 21.43 8.18 15.59
N SER A 228 22.67 8.57 15.27
CA SER A 228 22.98 9.96 14.92
C SER A 228 22.33 10.42 13.61
N ASP A 229 22.31 9.57 12.59
CA ASP A 229 21.69 9.90 11.30
C ASP A 229 20.16 10.01 11.44
N MET A 230 19.55 9.11 12.22
CA MET A 230 18.13 9.15 12.57
C MET A 230 17.75 10.40 13.38
N ILE A 231 18.56 10.78 14.37
CA ILE A 231 18.36 12.03 15.13
C ILE A 231 18.38 13.24 14.20
N ARG A 232 19.29 13.30 13.22
CA ARG A 232 19.33 14.40 12.24
C ARG A 232 18.09 14.42 11.36
N GLU A 233 17.64 13.27 10.88
CA GLU A 233 16.44 13.14 10.05
C GLU A 233 15.20 13.64 10.81
N VAL A 234 15.03 13.20 12.04
CA VAL A 234 13.91 13.55 12.91
C VAL A 234 13.92 15.06 13.27
N ILE A 235 15.09 15.63 13.56
CA ILE A 235 15.23 17.09 13.79
C ILE A 235 14.96 17.88 12.50
N GLY A 236 15.44 17.41 11.35
CA GLY A 236 15.15 18.03 10.05
C GLY A 236 13.66 18.05 9.74
N GLN A 237 12.95 16.97 10.08
CA GLN A 237 11.50 16.91 9.90
C GLN A 237 10.74 17.81 10.88
N LEU A 238 11.24 17.99 12.12
CA LEU A 238 10.72 19.00 13.05
C LEU A 238 10.81 20.39 12.42
N ASP A 239 11.99 20.77 11.91
CA ASP A 239 12.22 22.08 11.28
C ASP A 239 11.28 22.31 10.09
N ALA A 240 11.13 21.31 9.22
CA ALA A 240 10.21 21.37 8.09
C ALA A 240 8.74 21.54 8.54
N THR A 241 8.32 20.81 9.58
CA THR A 241 6.95 20.89 10.12
C THR A 241 6.67 22.24 10.76
N LEU A 242 7.64 22.77 11.51
CA LEU A 242 7.53 24.10 12.12
C LEU A 242 7.53 25.21 11.07
N GLY A 243 8.35 25.08 10.02
CA GLY A 243 8.44 26.05 8.91
C GLY A 243 7.22 26.08 7.99
N ALA A 244 6.40 25.02 7.96
CA ALA A 244 5.20 24.94 7.13
C ALA A 244 4.03 25.83 7.62
N GLY A 245 4.10 26.37 8.84
CA GLY A 245 3.13 27.35 9.36
C GLY A 245 1.89 26.78 10.07
N ASP A 246 1.68 25.46 10.08
CA ASP A 246 0.58 24.79 10.80
C ASP A 246 1.09 23.77 11.84
N ALA A 247 2.12 24.16 12.58
CA ALA A 247 2.70 23.30 13.62
C ALA A 247 1.69 22.95 14.74
N ALA A 248 0.72 23.82 14.99
CA ALA A 248 -0.28 23.65 16.04
C ALA A 248 -1.17 22.40 15.85
N ALA A 249 -1.34 21.94 14.60
CA ALA A 249 -2.09 20.73 14.28
C ALA A 249 -1.39 19.44 14.76
N TYR A 250 -0.08 19.49 15.02
CA TYR A 250 0.75 18.30 15.31
C TYR A 250 1.39 18.32 16.70
N VAL A 251 1.47 19.48 17.34
CA VAL A 251 2.11 19.64 18.66
C VAL A 251 1.12 19.37 19.79
N VAL A 252 1.52 18.53 20.76
CA VAL A 252 0.83 18.31 22.04
C VAL A 252 1.64 18.92 23.18
N MET A 253 0.98 19.34 24.25
CA MET A 253 1.66 19.77 25.47
C MET A 253 2.12 18.54 26.26
N ALA A 254 3.28 18.61 26.90
CA ALA A 254 3.87 17.46 27.59
C ALA A 254 3.12 17.10 28.88
N GLY A 255 2.45 18.08 29.51
CA GLY A 255 1.68 17.89 30.73
C GLY A 255 0.57 18.92 30.90
N LYS A 256 -0.27 18.68 31.92
CA LYS A 256 -1.42 19.54 32.24
C LYS A 256 -1.00 20.96 32.65
N GLU A 257 0.14 21.09 33.34
CA GLU A 257 0.67 22.41 33.74
C GLU A 257 0.99 23.28 32.51
N ASP A 258 1.61 22.70 31.48
CA ASP A 258 1.89 23.38 30.22
C ASP A 258 0.61 23.75 29.44
N GLU A 259 -0.41 22.87 29.48
CA GLU A 259 -1.74 23.18 28.91
C GLU A 259 -2.41 24.35 29.62
N ASP A 260 -2.33 24.38 30.95
CA ASP A 260 -2.94 25.43 31.76
C ASP A 260 -2.21 26.77 31.55
N ILE A 261 -0.87 26.77 31.39
CA ILE A 261 -0.09 27.96 31.00
C ILE A 261 -0.53 28.47 29.62
N LEU A 262 -0.66 27.58 28.63
CA LEU A 262 -1.11 27.97 27.29
C LEU A 262 -2.53 28.54 27.32
N ARG A 263 -3.43 27.92 28.11
CA ARG A 263 -4.79 28.39 28.30
C ARG A 263 -4.82 29.78 28.93
N ASP A 264 -4.03 30.00 29.97
CA ASP A 264 -3.91 31.31 30.64
C ASP A 264 -3.42 32.39 29.69
N MET A 265 -2.44 32.09 28.82
CA MET A 265 -1.97 33.00 27.78
C MET A 265 -3.04 33.37 26.74
N ILE A 266 -3.98 32.46 26.46
CA ILE A 266 -5.11 32.70 25.55
C ILE A 266 -6.21 33.51 26.26
N GLU A 267 -6.56 33.12 27.48
CA GLU A 267 -7.65 33.73 28.26
C GLU A 267 -7.32 35.15 28.74
N ASN A 268 -6.06 35.40 29.13
CA ASN A 268 -5.57 36.69 29.59
C ASN A 268 -4.90 37.52 28.48
N GLY A 269 -4.98 37.06 27.22
CA GLY A 269 -4.44 37.78 26.08
C GLY A 269 -5.17 39.10 25.81
N PRO A 270 -4.56 40.02 25.03
CA PRO A 270 -5.20 41.29 24.67
C PRO A 270 -6.53 41.05 23.94
N TYR A 271 -7.53 41.91 24.18
CA TYR A 271 -8.88 41.79 23.62
C TYR A 271 -8.87 41.50 22.10
N GLY A 272 -9.40 40.34 21.69
CA GLY A 272 -9.50 39.92 20.29
C GLY A 272 -8.92 38.53 20.02
N THR A 273 -8.49 38.27 18.77
CA THR A 273 -7.80 37.03 18.39
C THR A 273 -6.38 37.04 18.94
N VAL A 274 -6.11 36.20 19.96
CA VAL A 274 -4.78 36.06 20.56
C VAL A 274 -3.91 35.21 19.64
N THR A 275 -2.86 35.81 19.07
CA THR A 275 -1.85 35.09 18.29
C THR A 275 -0.69 34.74 19.20
N ILE A 276 -0.37 33.45 19.33
CA ILE A 276 0.77 32.97 20.10
C ILE A 276 1.88 32.59 19.13
N VAL A 277 3.05 33.20 19.33
CA VAL A 277 4.23 32.97 18.49
C VAL A 277 5.25 32.16 19.27
N CYS A 278 5.76 31.09 18.65
CA CYS A 278 6.92 30.36 19.16
C CYS A 278 8.20 31.09 18.74
N LYS A 279 8.95 31.61 19.72
CA LYS A 279 10.21 32.36 19.51
C LYS A 279 11.45 31.47 19.52
N SER A 280 11.40 30.34 20.21
CA SER A 280 12.54 29.44 20.36
C SER A 280 12.08 28.01 20.59
N VAL A 281 12.79 27.05 20.01
CA VAL A 281 12.58 25.62 20.26
C VAL A 281 13.90 25.00 20.71
N LYS A 282 13.89 24.28 21.84
CA LYS A 282 15.01 23.52 22.35
C LYS A 282 14.61 22.06 22.52
N VAL A 283 15.12 21.17 21.67
CA VAL A 283 14.88 19.72 21.78
C VAL A 283 15.51 19.19 23.07
N LEU A 284 14.74 18.41 23.83
CA LEU A 284 15.12 17.83 25.12
C LEU A 284 15.30 16.31 25.04
N GLY A 285 14.66 15.62 24.09
CA GLY A 285 14.80 14.18 23.95
C GLY A 285 14.06 13.64 22.73
N ILE A 286 14.47 12.46 22.26
CA ILE A 286 13.90 11.80 21.08
C ILE A 286 13.58 10.35 21.46
N SER A 287 12.32 9.93 21.43
CA SER A 287 11.97 8.52 21.58
C SER A 287 11.79 7.87 20.21
N HIS A 288 12.16 6.60 20.10
CA HIS A 288 11.76 5.71 19.02
C HIS A 288 10.95 4.58 19.60
N VAL A 289 9.75 4.39 19.07
CA VAL A 289 8.83 3.34 19.46
C VAL A 289 8.60 2.46 18.25
N ARG A 290 8.97 1.19 18.35
CA ARG A 290 8.58 0.17 17.39
C ARG A 290 7.23 -0.40 17.81
N TRP A 291 6.19 -0.06 17.06
CA TRP A 291 4.83 -0.40 17.37
C TRP A 291 4.27 -1.45 16.43
N SER A 292 3.64 -2.51 16.94
CA SER A 292 3.00 -3.52 16.09
C SER A 292 1.49 -3.36 16.11
N ASP A 293 0.90 -3.09 14.95
CA ASP A 293 -0.56 -3.10 14.81
C ASP A 293 -1.11 -4.51 15.05
N SER A 294 -2.31 -4.62 15.61
CA SER A 294 -3.00 -5.90 15.62
C SER A 294 -3.83 -6.05 14.37
N VAL A 295 -3.46 -7.05 13.57
CA VAL A 295 -4.08 -7.30 12.27
C VAL A 295 -5.00 -8.50 12.38
N TYR A 296 -6.19 -8.36 11.79
CA TYR A 296 -7.19 -9.41 11.75
C TYR A 296 -7.72 -9.56 10.33
N ASP A 297 -7.95 -10.80 9.93
CA ASP A 297 -8.59 -11.14 8.67
C ASP A 297 -10.10 -11.34 8.92
N ILE A 298 -10.92 -10.66 8.12
CA ILE A 298 -12.39 -10.78 8.15
C ILE A 298 -12.80 -11.64 6.96
N ARG A 299 -13.46 -12.75 7.25
CA ARG A 299 -13.72 -13.83 6.29
C ARG A 299 -15.20 -14.14 6.18
N GLU A 300 -15.64 -14.56 5.00
CA GLU A 300 -16.92 -15.24 4.80
C GLU A 300 -16.63 -16.65 4.27
N GLY A 301 -16.96 -17.68 5.06
CA GLY A 301 -16.55 -19.05 4.75
C GLY A 301 -15.02 -19.19 4.70
N THR A 302 -14.49 -19.57 3.54
CA THR A 302 -13.04 -19.72 3.30
C THR A 302 -12.38 -18.45 2.78
N ASP A 303 -13.13 -17.47 2.31
CA ASP A 303 -12.58 -16.34 1.57
C ASP A 303 -12.27 -15.18 2.52
N THR A 304 -11.10 -14.56 2.36
CA THR A 304 -10.71 -13.38 3.13
C THR A 304 -11.05 -12.15 2.33
N LEU A 305 -11.97 -11.34 2.86
CA LEU A 305 -12.56 -10.21 2.13
C LEU A 305 -11.95 -8.88 2.57
N LEU A 306 -11.79 -8.70 3.88
CA LEU A 306 -11.23 -7.49 4.48
C LEU A 306 -10.08 -7.84 5.41
N ARG A 307 -9.20 -6.87 5.58
CA ARG A 307 -8.18 -6.88 6.62
C ARG A 307 -8.39 -5.69 7.53
N ALA A 308 -8.48 -5.96 8.83
CA ALA A 308 -8.56 -4.97 9.86
C ALA A 308 -7.17 -4.75 10.48
N SER A 309 -6.80 -3.51 10.74
CA SER A 309 -5.70 -3.16 11.64
C SER A 309 -6.24 -2.34 12.81
N ILE A 310 -5.76 -2.64 14.01
CA ILE A 310 -6.05 -1.87 15.22
C ILE A 310 -4.75 -1.21 15.68
N GLY A 311 -4.70 0.10 15.49
CA GLY A 311 -3.56 0.94 15.87
C GLY A 311 -3.51 1.28 17.36
N LEU A 312 -2.48 2.05 17.72
CA LEU A 312 -2.17 2.55 19.08
C LEU A 312 -3.34 3.10 19.86
N SER A 313 -4.22 3.83 19.18
CA SER A 313 -5.37 4.53 19.76
C SER A 313 -6.61 3.66 19.90
N GLY A 314 -6.54 2.39 19.49
CA GLY A 314 -7.73 1.60 19.22
C GLY A 314 -8.47 2.06 17.95
N ALA A 315 -7.86 2.94 17.15
CA ALA A 315 -8.31 3.27 15.82
C ALA A 315 -8.31 2.01 14.96
N VAL A 316 -9.48 1.72 14.40
CA VAL A 316 -9.68 0.59 13.50
C VAL A 316 -9.62 1.11 12.07
N THR A 317 -8.77 0.50 11.27
CA THR A 317 -8.78 0.64 9.82
C THR A 317 -9.25 -0.68 9.21
N LEU A 318 -10.22 -0.63 8.30
CA LEU A 318 -10.70 -1.77 7.53
C LEU A 318 -10.35 -1.56 6.06
N ARG A 319 -9.54 -2.46 5.51
CA ARG A 319 -9.12 -2.41 4.11
C ARG A 319 -9.75 -3.54 3.32
N CYS A 320 -10.32 -3.22 2.16
CA CYS A 320 -10.78 -4.22 1.20
C CYS A 320 -9.59 -4.85 0.48
N LEU A 321 -9.45 -6.18 0.54
CA LEU A 321 -8.33 -6.88 -0.10
C LEU A 321 -8.44 -6.92 -1.63
N SER A 322 -9.63 -6.70 -2.17
CA SER A 322 -9.89 -6.81 -3.61
C SER A 322 -9.61 -5.52 -4.37
N CYS A 323 -10.01 -4.35 -3.84
CA CYS A 323 -9.72 -3.03 -4.43
C CYS A 323 -8.56 -2.28 -3.74
N GLY A 324 -8.17 -2.69 -2.53
CA GLY A 324 -7.12 -2.02 -1.76
C GLY A 324 -7.58 -0.76 -1.02
N GLU A 325 -8.83 -0.33 -1.17
CA GLU A 325 -9.38 0.86 -0.50
C GLU A 325 -9.66 0.62 0.99
N GLU A 326 -9.52 1.69 1.78
CA GLU A 326 -9.88 1.72 3.19
C GLU A 326 -11.37 2.02 3.33
N VAL A 327 -12.16 0.98 3.61
CA VAL A 327 -13.59 1.08 3.90
C VAL A 327 -13.82 1.85 5.21
N VAL A 328 -12.92 1.68 6.17
CA VAL A 328 -12.86 2.48 7.40
C VAL A 328 -11.42 2.92 7.56
N SER A 329 -11.19 4.20 7.76
CA SER A 329 -9.88 4.77 8.06
C SER A 329 -9.93 5.44 9.42
N GLY A 330 -9.21 4.89 10.41
CA GLY A 330 -9.13 5.47 11.74
C GLY A 330 -10.49 5.67 12.44
N ASN A 331 -11.35 4.66 12.43
CA ASN A 331 -12.75 4.70 12.89
C ASN A 331 -13.69 5.63 12.11
N VAL A 332 -13.28 6.18 10.96
CA VAL A 332 -14.15 7.00 10.11
C VAL A 332 -14.51 6.23 8.86
N VAL A 333 -15.79 6.29 8.47
CA VAL A 333 -16.25 5.85 7.14
C VAL A 333 -16.66 7.06 6.33
N THR A 334 -16.14 7.15 5.11
CA THR A 334 -16.48 8.21 4.16
C THR A 334 -17.46 7.65 3.13
N VAL A 335 -18.65 8.23 3.10
CA VAL A 335 -19.76 7.83 2.25
C VAL A 335 -19.98 8.91 1.20
N GLU A 336 -20.01 8.51 -0.07
CA GLU A 336 -20.39 9.41 -1.16
C GLU A 336 -21.91 9.46 -1.28
N THR A 337 -22.48 10.66 -1.18
CA THR A 337 -23.92 10.92 -1.32
C THR A 337 -24.18 11.85 -2.50
N GLU A 338 -25.44 11.99 -2.94
CA GLU A 338 -25.82 12.96 -3.98
C GLU A 338 -25.42 14.40 -3.64
N SER A 339 -25.29 14.72 -2.35
CA SER A 339 -24.87 16.04 -1.85
C SER A 339 -23.35 16.21 -1.67
N GLY A 340 -22.55 15.19 -2.00
CA GLY A 340 -21.10 15.14 -1.80
C GLY A 340 -20.66 14.08 -0.79
N GLN A 341 -19.38 14.13 -0.41
CA GLN A 341 -18.81 13.21 0.59
C GLN A 341 -19.22 13.59 2.01
N ARG A 342 -19.62 12.58 2.79
CA ARG A 342 -19.96 12.72 4.21
C ARG A 342 -19.12 11.74 5.02
N GLU A 343 -18.59 12.20 6.14
CA GLU A 343 -17.80 11.40 7.07
C GLU A 343 -18.62 11.03 8.29
N PHE A 344 -18.55 9.77 8.69
CA PHE A 344 -19.18 9.26 9.90
C PHE A 344 -18.13 8.65 10.83
N ALA A 345 -18.03 9.17 12.05
CA ALA A 345 -17.20 8.59 13.09
C ALA A 345 -17.93 7.40 13.73
N LEU A 346 -17.23 6.27 13.84
CA LEU A 346 -17.74 5.01 14.36
C LEU A 346 -17.11 4.72 15.73
N ASP A 347 -17.87 4.07 16.61
CA ASP A 347 -17.39 3.51 17.87
C ASP A 347 -17.48 1.97 17.85
N PRO A 348 -16.42 1.26 17.42
CA PRO A 348 -16.41 -0.20 17.35
C PRO A 348 -16.64 -0.91 18.70
N SER A 349 -16.51 -0.19 19.83
CA SER A 349 -16.78 -0.77 21.15
C SER A 349 -18.27 -1.02 21.40
N ARG A 350 -19.14 -0.36 20.64
CA ARG A 350 -20.60 -0.47 20.74
C ARG A 350 -21.17 -1.26 19.55
N ALA A 351 -22.31 -1.93 19.77
CA ALA A 351 -22.98 -2.67 18.71
C ALA A 351 -23.66 -1.76 17.67
N ASP A 352 -24.08 -0.56 18.08
CA ASP A 352 -24.68 0.48 17.24
C ASP A 352 -23.62 1.40 16.60
N LEU A 353 -22.33 1.12 16.80
CA LEU A 353 -21.21 1.94 16.35
C LEU A 353 -21.31 3.43 16.74
N GLY A 354 -22.10 3.76 17.78
CA GLY A 354 -22.34 5.16 18.17
C GLY A 354 -23.20 5.96 17.19
N CYS A 355 -23.87 5.29 16.25
CA CYS A 355 -24.73 5.90 15.24
C CYS A 355 -26.21 5.60 15.51
N ASP A 356 -27.11 6.47 15.02
CA ASP A 356 -28.54 6.15 14.95
C ASP A 356 -28.83 5.12 13.84
N GLU A 357 -29.99 4.48 13.89
CA GLU A 357 -30.37 3.40 12.96
C GLU A 357 -30.44 3.88 11.49
N THR A 358 -30.83 5.14 11.28
CA THR A 358 -30.89 5.74 9.94
C THR A 358 -29.51 5.88 9.33
N ARG A 359 -28.54 6.42 10.08
CA ARG A 359 -27.14 6.55 9.64
C ARG A 359 -26.48 5.21 9.42
N LEU A 360 -26.71 4.23 10.31
CA LEU A 360 -26.20 2.87 10.13
C LEU A 360 -26.72 2.25 8.84
N THR A 361 -28.00 2.44 8.53
CA THR A 361 -28.61 1.95 7.29
C THR A 361 -28.01 2.64 6.06
N GLU A 362 -27.79 3.96 6.11
CA GLU A 362 -27.13 4.73 5.05
C GLU A 362 -25.70 4.22 4.78
N ILE A 363 -24.89 4.08 5.84
CA ILE A 363 -23.52 3.56 5.76
C ILE A 363 -23.51 2.13 5.22
N ALA A 364 -24.32 1.24 5.79
CA ALA A 364 -24.37 -0.17 5.39
C ALA A 364 -24.80 -0.34 3.93
N ALA A 365 -25.76 0.46 3.46
CA ALA A 365 -26.21 0.44 2.06
C ALA A 365 -25.09 0.88 1.11
N TYR A 366 -24.36 1.95 1.44
CA TYR A 366 -23.22 2.40 0.64
C TYR A 366 -22.11 1.35 0.60
N VAL A 367 -21.63 0.92 1.77
CA VAL A 367 -20.49 0.02 1.90
C VAL A 367 -20.80 -1.37 1.32
N SER A 368 -22.03 -1.87 1.49
CA SER A 368 -22.47 -3.12 0.87
C SER A 368 -22.64 -2.99 -0.65
N GLY A 369 -22.94 -1.79 -1.17
CA GLY A 369 -23.04 -1.53 -2.61
C GLY A 369 -21.69 -1.38 -3.31
N SER A 370 -20.68 -0.82 -2.64
CA SER A 370 -19.37 -0.52 -3.22
C SER A 370 -18.30 -1.58 -2.96
N HIS A 371 -18.33 -2.28 -1.81
CA HIS A 371 -17.20 -3.13 -1.39
C HIS A 371 -17.49 -4.60 -1.14
N ILE A 372 -18.64 -4.99 -0.58
CA ILE A 372 -18.93 -6.40 -0.32
C ILE A 372 -20.34 -6.73 -0.79
N ILE A 373 -20.43 -7.25 -2.00
CA ILE A 373 -21.68 -7.61 -2.68
C ILE A 373 -21.82 -9.11 -2.80
N GLU A 374 -23.05 -9.61 -2.71
CA GLU A 374 -23.35 -11.00 -3.02
C GLU A 374 -23.58 -11.09 -4.52
N LYS A 375 -22.65 -11.75 -5.21
CA LYS A 375 -22.77 -11.90 -6.64
C LYS A 375 -23.24 -13.30 -6.98
N HIS A 376 -24.45 -13.36 -7.50
CA HIS A 376 -24.98 -14.47 -8.26
C HIS A 376 -24.63 -14.26 -9.75
N CYS A 377 -23.76 -15.10 -10.30
CA CYS A 377 -23.44 -15.10 -11.72
C CYS A 377 -24.36 -16.09 -12.44
N ASP A 378 -25.48 -15.56 -12.95
CA ASP A 378 -26.42 -16.32 -13.76
C ASP A 378 -25.95 -16.33 -15.22
N ILE A 379 -25.12 -17.32 -15.56
CA ILE A 379 -24.73 -17.59 -16.95
C ILE A 379 -25.60 -18.74 -17.51
N PRO A 380 -26.38 -18.50 -18.56
CA PRO A 380 -27.19 -19.54 -19.19
C PRO A 380 -26.31 -20.63 -19.81
N GLY A 381 -26.68 -21.91 -19.63
CA GLY A 381 -26.25 -22.98 -20.54
C GLY A 381 -25.56 -24.20 -19.96
N ARG A 382 -25.24 -24.27 -18.65
CA ARG A 382 -24.74 -25.52 -18.03
C ARG A 382 -25.32 -25.71 -16.63
N GLY A 383 -25.83 -26.91 -16.37
CA GLY A 383 -26.56 -27.31 -15.16
C GLY A 383 -25.73 -27.44 -13.88
N THR A 384 -24.65 -26.69 -13.74
CA THR A 384 -23.92 -26.55 -12.48
C THR A 384 -24.49 -25.35 -11.72
N ALA A 385 -24.72 -25.52 -10.42
CA ALA A 385 -25.20 -24.47 -9.52
C ALA A 385 -24.48 -23.13 -9.82
N GLY A 386 -25.25 -22.07 -10.04
CA GLY A 386 -24.71 -20.74 -10.38
C GLY A 386 -23.61 -20.33 -9.40
N CYS A 387 -22.64 -19.56 -9.89
CA CYS A 387 -21.59 -19.04 -9.01
C CYS A 387 -22.22 -17.99 -8.08
N THR A 388 -22.40 -18.36 -6.81
CA THR A 388 -22.74 -17.43 -5.73
C THR A 388 -21.49 -17.21 -4.89
N ARG A 389 -20.96 -15.99 -4.92
CA ARG A 389 -19.79 -15.59 -4.14
C ARG A 389 -19.95 -14.19 -3.59
N THR A 390 -19.23 -13.92 -2.51
CA THR A 390 -19.08 -12.57 -2.00
C THR A 390 -17.83 -11.95 -2.58
N VAL A 391 -18.00 -10.84 -3.28
CA VAL A 391 -16.91 -10.15 -3.98
C VAL A 391 -17.00 -8.66 -3.76
N CYS A 392 -15.92 -7.94 -4.05
CA CYS A 392 -15.95 -6.50 -4.19
C CYS A 392 -16.54 -6.07 -5.51
N ALA A 393 -17.16 -4.88 -5.58
CA ALA A 393 -17.65 -4.35 -6.85
C ALA A 393 -16.51 -4.21 -7.88
N ALA A 394 -15.31 -3.83 -7.43
CA ALA A 394 -14.10 -3.82 -8.27
C ALA A 394 -13.67 -5.21 -8.78
N GLY A 395 -14.12 -6.28 -8.09
CA GLY A 395 -13.94 -7.68 -8.49
C GLY A 395 -14.96 -8.16 -9.53
N LEU A 396 -15.86 -7.28 -9.99
CA LEU A 396 -16.79 -7.58 -11.07
C LEU A 396 -16.24 -7.16 -12.44
N ALA A 397 -16.60 -7.92 -13.46
CA ALA A 397 -16.51 -7.55 -14.85
C ALA A 397 -17.93 -7.35 -15.41
N PHE A 398 -18.13 -6.27 -16.17
CA PHE A 398 -19.38 -6.00 -16.87
C PHE A 398 -19.18 -6.40 -18.33
N LEU A 399 -19.86 -7.46 -18.75
CA LEU A 399 -19.67 -8.07 -20.06
C LEU A 399 -21.02 -8.18 -20.78
N GLN A 400 -21.01 -8.04 -22.11
CA GLN A 400 -22.22 -8.13 -22.91
C GLN A 400 -22.45 -9.58 -23.37
N ASP A 401 -23.68 -10.07 -23.25
CA ASP A 401 -24.07 -11.40 -23.74
C ASP A 401 -24.42 -11.40 -25.23
N SER A 402 -24.73 -12.59 -25.77
CA SER A 402 -25.05 -12.77 -27.19
C SER A 402 -26.34 -12.08 -27.64
N ALA A 403 -27.20 -11.67 -26.70
CA ALA A 403 -28.40 -10.87 -26.96
C ALA A 403 -28.14 -9.36 -26.83
N GLY A 404 -26.89 -8.95 -26.55
CA GLY A 404 -26.54 -7.56 -26.35
C GLY A 404 -26.84 -7.03 -24.94
N GLN A 405 -27.17 -7.88 -23.98
CA GLN A 405 -27.47 -7.46 -22.61
C GLN A 405 -26.21 -7.45 -21.75
N TRP A 406 -26.02 -6.37 -20.98
CA TRP A 406 -24.92 -6.27 -20.02
C TRP A 406 -25.17 -7.16 -18.81
N ARG A 407 -24.16 -7.96 -18.46
CA ARG A 407 -24.13 -8.83 -17.29
C ARG A 407 -22.92 -8.50 -16.44
N ALA A 408 -23.14 -8.29 -15.16
CA ALA A 408 -22.05 -8.33 -14.18
C ALA A 408 -21.70 -9.80 -13.91
N VAL A 409 -20.43 -10.15 -13.91
CA VAL A 409 -19.88 -11.46 -13.52
C VAL A 409 -18.66 -11.25 -12.63
N CYS A 410 -18.34 -12.19 -11.74
CA CYS A 410 -17.09 -12.10 -10.98
C CYS A 410 -15.88 -12.39 -11.88
N LYS A 411 -14.77 -11.66 -11.70
CA LYS A 411 -13.54 -11.85 -12.49
C LYS A 411 -12.96 -13.25 -12.31
N ASP A 412 -12.99 -13.78 -11.09
CA ASP A 412 -12.47 -15.12 -10.75
C ASP A 412 -13.56 -16.20 -10.77
N CYS A 413 -14.57 -16.08 -11.65
CA CYS A 413 -15.67 -17.03 -11.71
C CYS A 413 -15.13 -18.45 -11.97
N ALA A 414 -15.38 -19.38 -11.05
CA ALA A 414 -14.91 -20.78 -11.16
C ALA A 414 -15.52 -21.53 -12.35
N ALA A 415 -16.52 -20.96 -13.01
CA ALA A 415 -16.89 -21.37 -14.34
C ALA A 415 -15.84 -20.77 -15.31
N GLU A 416 -14.67 -21.40 -15.39
CA GLU A 416 -13.52 -20.99 -16.22
C GLU A 416 -13.87 -20.85 -17.72
N GLU A 417 -15.01 -21.39 -18.14
CA GLU A 417 -15.57 -21.23 -19.49
C GLU A 417 -16.40 -19.95 -19.65
N VAL A 418 -16.42 -19.02 -18.69
CA VAL A 418 -17.32 -17.85 -18.71
C VAL A 418 -16.64 -16.58 -19.15
N VAL A 419 -15.46 -16.25 -18.63
CA VAL A 419 -14.74 -15.03 -18.98
C VAL A 419 -13.43 -15.42 -19.66
N TYR A 420 -13.35 -15.18 -20.95
CA TYR A 420 -12.11 -15.28 -21.71
C TYR A 420 -11.36 -13.95 -21.58
N ASP A 421 -10.18 -13.98 -20.96
CA ASP A 421 -9.28 -12.83 -20.90
C ASP A 421 -8.34 -12.84 -22.10
N GLY A 422 -8.77 -12.17 -23.18
CA GLY A 422 -8.03 -12.08 -24.43
C GLY A 422 -7.14 -10.84 -24.52
N ALA A 423 -6.39 -10.72 -25.61
CA ALA A 423 -5.60 -9.51 -25.89
C ALA A 423 -6.47 -8.24 -25.98
N ASP A 424 -7.74 -8.41 -26.35
CA ASP A 424 -8.73 -7.33 -26.48
C ASP A 424 -9.54 -7.12 -25.18
N GLY A 425 -9.14 -7.79 -24.10
CA GLY A 425 -9.76 -7.72 -22.78
C GLY A 425 -10.72 -8.87 -22.45
N PRO A 426 -11.41 -8.81 -21.30
CA PRO A 426 -12.32 -9.84 -20.85
C PRO A 426 -13.61 -9.86 -21.67
N ALA A 427 -14.05 -11.03 -22.11
CA ALA A 427 -15.30 -11.24 -22.84
C ALA A 427 -16.00 -12.53 -22.40
N LEU A 428 -17.31 -12.61 -22.62
CA LEU A 428 -18.04 -13.86 -22.35
C LEU A 428 -17.63 -14.92 -23.38
N THR A 429 -17.08 -16.06 -22.95
CA THR A 429 -16.64 -17.11 -23.90
C THR A 429 -17.77 -17.59 -24.81
N SER A 430 -19.03 -17.56 -24.33
CA SER A 430 -20.21 -17.93 -25.12
C SER A 430 -20.53 -16.97 -26.28
N THR A 431 -20.00 -15.75 -26.26
CA THR A 431 -20.14 -14.78 -27.36
C THR A 431 -18.98 -14.85 -28.36
N LEU A 432 -17.96 -15.65 -28.06
CA LEU A 432 -16.78 -15.81 -28.89
C LEU A 432 -16.87 -17.03 -29.79
N THR A 433 -16.14 -16.98 -30.90
CA THR A 433 -15.99 -18.10 -31.82
C THR A 433 -14.56 -18.18 -32.33
N LEU A 434 -14.10 -19.39 -32.68
CA LEU A 434 -12.75 -19.60 -33.18
C LEU A 434 -12.65 -19.20 -34.66
N ALA A 435 -11.88 -18.15 -34.95
CA ALA A 435 -11.47 -17.79 -36.29
C ALA A 435 -10.35 -18.72 -36.78
N TYR A 436 -10.58 -19.44 -37.88
CA TYR A 436 -9.67 -20.49 -38.35
C TYR A 436 -8.40 -19.97 -39.04
N ASP A 437 -8.45 -18.75 -39.56
CA ASP A 437 -7.34 -18.03 -40.18
C ASP A 437 -6.36 -17.47 -39.16
N THR A 438 -6.85 -16.79 -38.12
CA THR A 438 -6.00 -16.19 -37.09
C THR A 438 -5.73 -17.11 -35.90
N LYS A 439 -6.49 -18.22 -35.77
CA LYS A 439 -6.47 -19.14 -34.62
C LYS A 439 -6.77 -18.44 -33.29
N ARG A 440 -7.57 -17.38 -33.34
CA ARG A 440 -8.00 -16.58 -32.18
C ARG A 440 -9.50 -16.73 -31.93
N LEU A 441 -9.92 -16.51 -30.70
CA LEU A 441 -11.33 -16.34 -30.36
C LEU A 441 -11.71 -14.88 -30.66
N ILE A 442 -12.72 -14.68 -31.50
CA ILE A 442 -13.24 -13.36 -31.87
C ILE A 442 -14.75 -13.29 -31.61
N PRO A 443 -15.36 -12.09 -31.47
CA PRO A 443 -16.80 -11.95 -31.34
C PRO A 443 -17.55 -12.63 -32.49
N ALA A 444 -18.59 -13.41 -32.18
CA ALA A 444 -19.31 -14.18 -33.18
C ALA A 444 -19.97 -13.32 -34.28
N GLY A 445 -20.29 -12.05 -34.00
CA GLY A 445 -20.82 -11.10 -34.98
C GLY A 445 -19.78 -10.59 -35.99
N GLU A 446 -18.49 -10.66 -35.65
CA GLU A 446 -17.37 -10.25 -36.51
C GLU A 446 -16.85 -11.40 -37.37
N ALA A 447 -17.16 -12.63 -37.00
CA ALA A 447 -16.75 -13.81 -37.74
C ALA A 447 -17.65 -14.10 -38.94
N GLY A 448 -17.06 -14.16 -40.13
CA GLY A 448 -17.72 -14.62 -41.35
C GLY A 448 -17.73 -16.16 -41.45
N ARG A 449 -18.86 -16.76 -41.82
CA ARG A 449 -18.94 -18.20 -42.13
C ARG A 449 -18.66 -18.47 -43.61
N CYS A 450 -17.65 -19.29 -43.90
CA CYS A 450 -17.33 -19.70 -45.26
C CYS A 450 -18.47 -20.53 -45.86
N SER A 451 -19.02 -20.09 -46.99
CA SER A 451 -20.15 -20.75 -47.68
C SER A 451 -19.82 -22.14 -48.22
N CYS A 452 -18.53 -22.47 -48.35
CA CYS A 452 -18.06 -23.79 -48.82
C CYS A 452 -17.79 -24.76 -47.67
N CYS A 453 -16.88 -24.44 -46.75
CA CYS A 453 -16.47 -25.37 -45.68
C CYS A 453 -17.23 -25.21 -44.37
N GLY A 454 -18.05 -24.16 -44.22
CA GLY A 454 -18.85 -23.89 -43.03
C GLY A 454 -18.07 -23.41 -41.81
N ARG A 455 -16.74 -23.30 -41.89
CA ARG A 455 -15.88 -22.78 -40.81
C ARG A 455 -15.95 -21.26 -40.72
N GLN A 456 -15.58 -20.72 -39.57
CA GLN A 456 -15.59 -19.29 -39.27
C GLN A 456 -14.21 -18.66 -39.50
N PHE A 457 -14.19 -17.45 -40.05
CA PHE A 457 -12.99 -16.70 -40.43
C PHE A 457 -13.21 -15.23 -40.12
N GLU A 458 -12.16 -14.51 -39.78
CA GLU A 458 -12.20 -13.05 -39.62
C GLU A 458 -12.34 -12.38 -41.00
N GLU A 459 -11.58 -12.87 -41.98
CA GLU A 459 -11.63 -12.37 -43.35
C GLU A 459 -12.17 -13.42 -44.34
N LEU A 460 -13.27 -13.06 -45.01
CA LEU A 460 -13.78 -13.79 -46.17
C LEU A 460 -13.55 -12.99 -47.46
N THR A 461 -13.37 -13.72 -48.56
CA THR A 461 -13.40 -13.10 -49.89
C THR A 461 -14.77 -12.51 -50.19
N ALA A 462 -14.88 -11.60 -51.16
CA ALA A 462 -16.15 -11.01 -51.60
C ALA A 462 -17.24 -12.04 -52.00
N LYS A 463 -16.87 -13.29 -52.26
CA LYS A 463 -17.78 -14.41 -52.55
C LYS A 463 -18.21 -15.20 -51.30
N GLY A 464 -17.86 -14.74 -50.10
CA GLY A 464 -18.10 -15.44 -48.84
C GLY A 464 -17.30 -16.74 -48.68
N LEU A 465 -16.18 -16.87 -49.39
CA LEU A 465 -15.30 -18.05 -49.32
C LEU A 465 -14.03 -17.72 -48.55
N CYS A 466 -13.55 -18.67 -47.73
CA CYS A 466 -12.21 -18.57 -47.16
C CYS A 466 -11.15 -18.70 -48.26
N ARG A 467 -9.93 -18.22 -47.99
CA ARG A 467 -8.82 -18.23 -48.95
C ARG A 467 -8.59 -19.61 -49.58
N PHE A 468 -8.54 -20.66 -48.76
CA PHE A 468 -8.36 -22.04 -49.22
C PHE A 468 -9.47 -22.49 -50.19
N CYS A 469 -10.75 -22.28 -49.84
CA CYS A 469 -11.88 -22.66 -50.69
C CYS A 469 -11.94 -21.82 -51.98
N ASN A 470 -11.55 -20.54 -51.93
CA ASN A 470 -11.49 -19.68 -53.10
C ASN A 470 -10.39 -20.12 -54.08
N GLU A 471 -9.18 -20.39 -53.57
CA GLU A 471 -8.07 -20.89 -54.39
C GLU A 471 -8.39 -22.25 -55.03
N ALA A 472 -9.00 -23.16 -54.26
CA ALA A 472 -9.48 -24.43 -54.79
C ALA A 472 -10.54 -24.22 -55.87
N GLY A 473 -11.52 -23.35 -55.64
CA GLY A 473 -12.55 -22.94 -56.60
C GLY A 473 -11.98 -22.48 -57.94
N ARG A 474 -10.99 -21.58 -57.90
CA ARG A 474 -10.27 -21.10 -59.09
C ARG A 474 -9.53 -22.23 -59.81
N ALA A 475 -8.81 -23.07 -59.06
CA ALA A 475 -8.08 -24.20 -59.62
C ALA A 475 -8.98 -25.23 -60.32
N MET A 476 -10.22 -25.42 -59.86
CA MET A 476 -11.15 -26.34 -60.54
C MET A 476 -11.83 -25.72 -61.76
N THR A 477 -12.12 -24.41 -61.71
CA THR A 477 -12.88 -23.71 -62.75
C THR A 477 -11.99 -23.29 -63.90
N GLU A 478 -10.82 -22.72 -63.59
CA GLU A 478 -9.85 -22.23 -64.57
C GLU A 478 -8.86 -23.35 -64.98
N GLY A 479 -8.49 -24.22 -64.04
CA GLY A 479 -7.65 -25.39 -64.31
C GLY A 479 -6.31 -25.07 -64.98
N ASP A 480 -5.91 -25.92 -65.93
CA ASP A 480 -4.71 -25.73 -66.75
C ASP A 480 -4.87 -24.59 -67.80
N LYS A 481 -6.06 -23.99 -67.90
CA LYS A 481 -6.37 -22.90 -68.85
C LYS A 481 -6.28 -21.52 -68.20
N SER A 482 -5.91 -21.44 -66.91
CA SER A 482 -5.73 -20.15 -66.24
C SER A 482 -4.52 -19.40 -66.80
N ALA A 483 -4.66 -18.08 -66.95
CA ALA A 483 -3.53 -17.20 -67.24
C ALA A 483 -2.61 -17.01 -66.02
N ASP A 484 -3.05 -17.40 -64.81
CA ASP A 484 -2.28 -17.33 -63.58
C ASP A 484 -1.47 -18.63 -63.39
N PRO A 485 -0.12 -18.60 -63.46
CA PRO A 485 0.72 -19.78 -63.30
C PRO A 485 0.52 -20.51 -61.97
N LYS A 486 0.13 -19.79 -60.91
CA LYS A 486 -0.10 -20.38 -59.58
C LYS A 486 -1.37 -21.23 -59.57
N VAL A 487 -2.42 -20.82 -60.27
CA VAL A 487 -3.67 -21.59 -60.39
C VAL A 487 -3.44 -22.88 -61.16
N CYS A 488 -2.69 -22.82 -62.27
CA CYS A 488 -2.29 -23.99 -63.05
C CYS A 488 -1.47 -24.99 -62.21
N ALA A 489 -0.48 -24.50 -61.46
CA ALA A 489 0.33 -25.34 -60.57
C ALA A 489 -0.52 -26.00 -59.48
N ASN A 490 -1.41 -25.24 -58.85
CA ASN A 490 -2.33 -25.76 -57.82
C ASN A 490 -3.29 -26.82 -58.38
N ALA A 491 -3.86 -26.62 -59.57
CA ALA A 491 -4.74 -27.60 -60.21
C ALA A 491 -4.02 -28.93 -60.48
N ARG A 492 -2.79 -28.88 -60.99
CA ARG A 492 -1.96 -30.08 -61.24
C ARG A 492 -1.58 -30.80 -59.95
N ALA A 493 -1.14 -30.05 -58.94
CA ALA A 493 -0.82 -30.61 -57.62
C ALA A 493 -2.05 -31.29 -57.00
N ALA A 494 -3.24 -30.67 -57.12
CA ALA A 494 -4.48 -31.22 -56.60
C ALA A 494 -4.91 -32.52 -57.32
N ARG A 495 -4.68 -32.65 -58.63
CA ARG A 495 -4.91 -33.92 -59.35
C ARG A 495 -3.95 -35.02 -58.91
N ARG A 496 -2.67 -34.70 -58.70
CA ARG A 496 -1.67 -35.66 -58.17
C ARG A 496 -2.04 -36.13 -56.76
N ARG A 497 -2.44 -35.20 -55.88
CA ARG A 497 -2.93 -35.54 -54.54
C ARG A 497 -4.20 -36.39 -54.60
N TYR A 498 -5.10 -36.11 -55.54
CA TYR A 498 -6.29 -36.94 -55.73
C TYR A 498 -5.91 -38.39 -56.03
N ALA A 499 -4.97 -38.64 -56.94
CA ALA A 499 -4.49 -40.00 -57.21
C ALA A 499 -3.99 -40.69 -55.93
N ARG A 500 -3.24 -39.98 -55.08
CA ARG A 500 -2.72 -40.48 -53.80
C ARG A 500 -3.80 -40.81 -52.77
N PHE A 501 -4.80 -39.94 -52.61
CA PHE A 501 -5.80 -40.04 -51.54
C PHE A 501 -7.17 -40.56 -52.01
N SER A 502 -7.33 -40.88 -53.30
CA SER A 502 -8.62 -41.27 -53.87
C SER A 502 -9.24 -42.49 -53.20
N SER A 503 -8.43 -43.41 -52.66
CA SER A 503 -8.88 -44.61 -51.94
C SER A 503 -9.73 -44.31 -50.70
N MET A 504 -9.62 -43.10 -50.13
CA MET A 504 -10.46 -42.65 -49.02
C MET A 504 -11.93 -42.46 -49.42
N LEU A 505 -12.21 -42.30 -50.71
CA LEU A 505 -13.56 -42.17 -51.23
C LEU A 505 -14.10 -43.53 -51.69
N PRO A 506 -15.37 -43.87 -51.37
CA PRO A 506 -16.02 -45.07 -51.90
C PRO A 506 -15.94 -45.13 -53.43
N LEU A 507 -15.78 -46.33 -53.99
CA LEU A 507 -15.64 -46.53 -55.44
C LEU A 507 -16.78 -45.86 -56.23
N ALA A 508 -18.01 -45.98 -55.76
CA ALA A 508 -19.18 -45.34 -56.37
C ALA A 508 -19.02 -43.80 -56.47
N LYS A 509 -18.43 -43.16 -55.47
CA LYS A 509 -18.17 -41.71 -55.49
C LYS A 509 -17.02 -41.36 -56.42
N ARG A 510 -15.95 -42.17 -56.43
CA ARG A 510 -14.84 -41.98 -57.37
C ARG A 510 -15.28 -42.04 -58.83
N MET A 511 -16.25 -42.88 -59.16
CA MET A 511 -16.74 -43.06 -60.53
C MET A 511 -17.79 -42.01 -60.94
N ALA A 512 -18.37 -41.28 -59.98
CA ALA A 512 -19.46 -40.33 -60.24
C ALA A 512 -19.05 -39.06 -61.01
N ALA A 513 -17.76 -38.74 -61.09
CA ALA A 513 -17.25 -37.56 -61.80
C ALA A 513 -16.33 -37.95 -62.98
N PRO A 514 -16.26 -37.13 -64.06
CA PRO A 514 -15.30 -37.33 -65.14
C PRO A 514 -13.85 -37.28 -64.66
N PRO A 515 -12.90 -38.04 -65.25
CA PRO A 515 -11.50 -38.07 -64.84
C PRO A 515 -10.82 -36.69 -64.74
N GLY A 516 -11.18 -35.75 -65.63
CA GLY A 516 -10.63 -34.38 -65.63
C GLY A 516 -11.18 -33.43 -64.56
N GLN A 517 -12.16 -33.88 -63.76
CA GLN A 517 -12.85 -33.07 -62.76
C GLN A 517 -12.70 -33.63 -61.34
N LYS A 518 -11.57 -34.29 -61.06
CA LYS A 518 -11.27 -34.88 -59.75
C LYS A 518 -10.04 -34.22 -59.15
N TYR A 519 -10.22 -33.55 -58.02
CA TYR A 519 -9.18 -32.79 -57.35
C TYR A 519 -9.16 -33.12 -55.86
N CYS A 520 -7.98 -33.09 -55.25
CA CYS A 520 -7.81 -33.15 -53.80
C CYS A 520 -6.91 -31.99 -53.36
N PHE A 521 -7.48 -31.08 -52.59
CA PHE A 521 -6.77 -29.97 -51.98
C PHE A 521 -6.45 -30.31 -50.53
N GLU A 522 -5.30 -29.86 -50.08
CA GLU A 522 -4.79 -30.17 -48.75
C GLU A 522 -4.43 -28.88 -48.04
N SER A 523 -4.87 -28.77 -46.80
CA SER A 523 -4.43 -27.74 -45.84
C SER A 523 -3.81 -28.44 -44.62
N GLU A 524 -3.35 -27.68 -43.63
CA GLU A 524 -2.79 -28.25 -42.40
C GLU A 524 -3.77 -29.17 -41.67
N ASP A 525 -5.05 -28.83 -41.63
CA ASP A 525 -6.05 -29.48 -40.78
C ASP A 525 -7.13 -30.29 -41.55
N MET A 526 -7.15 -30.23 -42.88
CA MET A 526 -8.14 -30.97 -43.69
C MET A 526 -7.67 -31.34 -45.10
N LEU A 527 -8.28 -32.42 -45.62
CA LEU A 527 -8.30 -32.77 -47.03
C LEU A 527 -9.67 -32.43 -47.63
N MET A 528 -9.69 -31.80 -48.79
CA MET A 528 -10.90 -31.46 -49.53
C MET A 528 -10.89 -32.15 -50.90
N PHE A 529 -11.83 -33.07 -51.10
CA PHE A 529 -12.04 -33.72 -52.38
C PHE A 529 -13.13 -33.01 -53.14
N ALA A 530 -12.83 -32.63 -54.37
CA ALA A 530 -13.81 -32.10 -55.31
C ALA A 530 -13.99 -33.06 -56.48
N LEU A 531 -15.23 -33.52 -56.67
CA LEU A 531 -15.64 -34.48 -57.68
C LEU A 531 -16.72 -33.82 -58.55
N GLY A 532 -16.34 -33.27 -59.69
CA GLY A 532 -17.24 -32.42 -60.47
C GLY A 532 -17.65 -31.19 -59.65
N ARG A 533 -18.94 -31.07 -59.35
CA ARG A 533 -19.46 -30.00 -58.48
C ARG A 533 -19.47 -30.38 -57.01
N GLN A 534 -19.35 -31.65 -56.64
CA GLN A 534 -19.54 -32.11 -55.26
C GLN A 534 -18.27 -31.97 -54.43
N ILE A 535 -18.43 -31.53 -53.18
CA ILE A 535 -17.33 -31.32 -52.25
C ILE A 535 -17.45 -32.26 -51.07
N TYR A 536 -16.34 -32.90 -50.73
CA TYR A 536 -16.19 -33.74 -49.57
C TYR A 536 -15.01 -33.26 -48.73
N ILE A 537 -15.19 -33.19 -47.42
CA ILE A 537 -14.12 -32.81 -46.47
C ILE A 537 -13.79 -33.99 -45.58
N PHE A 538 -12.50 -34.17 -45.35
CA PHE A 538 -11.95 -35.06 -44.33
C PHE A 538 -11.09 -34.23 -43.36
N PRO A 539 -11.50 -34.10 -42.07
CA PRO A 539 -10.67 -33.50 -41.05
C PRO A 539 -9.47 -34.41 -40.76
N LYS A 540 -8.24 -33.87 -40.79
CA LYS A 540 -7.03 -34.67 -40.52
C LYS A 540 -6.95 -35.13 -39.06
N SER A 541 -7.58 -34.42 -38.12
CA SER A 541 -7.70 -34.85 -36.73
C SER A 541 -8.42 -36.20 -36.59
N SER A 542 -9.39 -36.48 -37.46
CA SER A 542 -10.10 -37.78 -37.49
C SER A 542 -9.20 -38.94 -37.95
N ALA A 543 -8.03 -38.68 -38.53
CA ALA A 543 -7.08 -39.71 -38.90
C ALA A 543 -6.37 -40.34 -37.69
N ASN A 544 -6.31 -39.66 -36.54
CA ASN A 544 -5.68 -40.20 -35.34
C ASN A 544 -6.52 -41.29 -34.67
N GLU A 545 -7.84 -41.24 -34.81
CA GLU A 545 -8.77 -42.19 -34.16
C GLU A 545 -9.06 -43.44 -35.02
N SER A 546 -9.04 -43.30 -36.35
CA SER A 546 -9.48 -44.34 -37.29
C SER A 546 -8.55 -44.53 -38.49
N GLY A 547 -7.40 -43.86 -38.52
CA GLY A 547 -6.58 -43.75 -39.73
C GLY A 547 -7.30 -42.96 -40.84
N TYR A 548 -6.73 -42.95 -42.04
CA TYR A 548 -7.39 -42.40 -43.24
C TYR A 548 -8.51 -43.31 -43.80
N ILE A 549 -9.14 -44.11 -42.93
CA ILE A 549 -10.14 -45.15 -43.30
C ILE A 549 -11.55 -44.55 -43.28
N ALA A 550 -11.82 -43.56 -42.43
CA ALA A 550 -13.14 -42.93 -42.37
C ALA A 550 -13.47 -42.15 -43.67
N PRO A 551 -14.66 -42.37 -44.27
CA PRO A 551 -15.00 -41.73 -45.54
C PRO A 551 -15.20 -40.21 -45.37
N PRO A 552 -14.67 -39.39 -46.31
CA PRO A 552 -14.91 -37.94 -46.32
C PRO A 552 -16.40 -37.59 -46.33
N ARG A 553 -16.81 -36.58 -45.54
CA ARG A 553 -18.20 -36.13 -45.43
C ARG A 553 -18.56 -35.17 -46.57
N LYS A 554 -19.71 -35.39 -47.23
CA LYS A 554 -20.26 -34.43 -48.22
C LYS A 554 -20.70 -33.16 -47.47
N ILE A 555 -20.22 -32.00 -47.93
CA ILE A 555 -20.50 -30.70 -47.31
C ILE A 555 -21.26 -29.74 -48.22
N GLY A 556 -21.25 -29.94 -49.53
CA GLY A 556 -21.97 -29.07 -50.46
C GLY A 556 -21.59 -29.28 -51.92
N GLU A 557 -21.90 -28.27 -52.73
CA GLU A 557 -21.54 -28.19 -54.15
C GLU A 557 -20.87 -26.84 -54.47
N PHE A 558 -19.86 -26.83 -55.33
CA PHE A 558 -19.28 -25.58 -55.82
C PHE A 558 -20.30 -24.86 -56.68
N ALA A 559 -20.72 -23.67 -56.22
CA ALA A 559 -21.54 -22.75 -56.97
C ALA A 559 -20.74 -22.18 -58.15
N GLY A 560 -20.68 -22.93 -59.25
CA GLY A 560 -20.33 -22.39 -60.56
C GLY A 560 -21.34 -21.29 -60.90
N GLY A 561 -20.84 -20.07 -61.12
CA GLY A 561 -21.66 -18.89 -61.31
C GLY A 561 -22.75 -19.09 -62.36
N ASN A 562 -23.99 -18.86 -61.95
CA ASN A 562 -25.06 -18.40 -62.80
C ASN A 562 -25.77 -17.30 -62.02
N ASN A 563 -25.85 -16.11 -62.61
CA ASN A 563 -26.59 -14.97 -62.07
C ASN A 563 -28.08 -15.34 -61.87
N GLY A 564 -28.67 -14.81 -60.80
CA GLY A 564 -30.09 -14.51 -60.73
C GLY A 564 -30.97 -15.51 -59.97
N ALA A 565 -31.72 -14.94 -59.03
CA ALA A 565 -32.97 -15.43 -58.43
C ALA A 565 -32.90 -16.22 -57.10
N ARG A 566 -33.32 -15.48 -56.05
CA ARG A 566 -34.23 -15.87 -54.96
C ARG A 566 -33.74 -16.86 -53.90
N GLY A 567 -33.53 -16.30 -52.71
CA GLY A 567 -33.94 -16.87 -51.41
C GLY A 567 -34.03 -15.67 -50.45
N GLY A 568 -35.19 -15.19 -50.02
CA GLY A 568 -36.37 -15.94 -49.64
C GLY A 568 -36.17 -16.33 -48.18
N ASP A 569 -36.52 -15.40 -47.30
CA ASP A 569 -36.67 -15.63 -45.87
C ASP A 569 -37.41 -16.94 -45.63
N ARG A 570 -36.80 -17.81 -44.84
CA ARG A 570 -37.53 -18.84 -44.11
C ARG A 570 -37.09 -18.77 -42.65
N LYS A 571 -38.11 -18.43 -41.86
CA LYS A 571 -38.23 -18.44 -40.41
C LYS A 571 -37.63 -19.68 -39.76
#